data_AF-A0A6P4E515-F1
#
_entry.id   AF-A0A6P4E515-F1
#
_cell.length_a   1.000
_cell.length_b   1.000
_cell.length_c   1.000
_cell.angle_alpha   90.00
_cell.angle_beta   90.00
_cell.angle_gamma   90.00
#
_symmetry.space_group_name_H-M   'P 1'
#
loop_
_entity.id
_entity.type
_entity.pdbx_description
1 polymer ?
#
loop_
_entity_poly.entity_id
_entity_poly.type
_entity_poly.pdbx_seq_one_letter_code
_entity_poly.pdbx_strand_id
1 'polypeptide(L)'
;MSLFGTKKNRSLSVRVSTFDSELEFKLEPRASGQDLFDLVCRTIGLRESWYFGLQYVDTRSNVSWLKMEKRVRDQRVELHASNNVYVFSFYAKFFPENVSEELIQEITQHLFFLQVKQSILSMDIYCRPEASVLLASYAVHVQYGPYDYETYKDGMLAGGELLPKGVTDQYQMTPEMWEERIKTWYMDHEPMTRDEVEMEYLKIAQDLDMYGVNYFPITNKNKTKLWLGVTSVGLNIYDERDKLTPKTTFQWNEIRHVSFDDKKFTIRLVDAKVSNFIFYSQDLHINKMILDLCKGNHDLYMRRRKPDTMEIQQMKAQAKEEKQRRQIERKKFIREKKLREKAEHERYELEKSMEHLQNEMRMASDALRRSEETKELYFEKSRVNEEQMQLTECKANHFKTEMDRLRERQMKIEREKHDLEKKIRDADFYVHQLTVENDKREAETEKLRKELICAKMAEREATARLLNFLNSGRKSSTDSLLTTSSVSHVANTASSMAAISTPSLTTSSSTNDMEIAGGAELTTHYLAQGDNSSGISDDFEPKEFILTDNEMEQITNEMERNHLEYMRNSKKQVQNQLQTLRSEIAPHKIEENQSNLDILSEAQIKAGENKYSTLKKLKSGSTKARVAFFEEL
;
A
#
# COMPACT_ATOMS: atom_id res chain seq x y z
N MET A 1 2.95 11.36 82.90
CA MET A 1 2.15 10.43 82.06
C MET A 1 1.80 11.16 80.77
N SER A 2 1.84 10.51 79.60
CA SER A 2 1.41 11.14 78.33
C SER A 2 0.17 10.44 77.81
N LEU A 3 -0.88 11.21 77.50
CA LEU A 3 -2.19 10.72 77.04
C LEU A 3 -2.47 11.19 75.60
N PHE A 4 -1.62 10.76 74.67
CA PHE A 4 -1.85 10.92 73.23
C PHE A 4 -1.93 9.56 72.54
N GLY A 5 -3.09 8.90 72.65
CA GLY A 5 -3.42 7.74 71.85
C GLY A 5 -3.52 8.13 70.38
N THR A 6 -2.65 7.57 69.53
CA THR A 6 -2.64 7.85 68.10
C THR A 6 -3.91 7.34 67.44
N LYS A 7 -4.75 8.27 66.95
CA LYS A 7 -5.92 7.93 66.14
C LYS A 7 -5.45 7.25 64.85
N LYS A 8 -5.65 5.94 64.72
CA LYS A 8 -5.54 5.25 63.43
C LYS A 8 -6.58 5.86 62.47
N ASN A 9 -6.12 6.67 61.51
CA ASN A 9 -6.93 7.05 60.35
C ASN A 9 -7.27 5.78 59.57
N ARG A 10 -8.47 5.23 59.80
CA ARG A 10 -9.04 4.21 58.94
C ARG A 10 -9.39 4.87 57.61
N SER A 11 -8.72 4.53 56.51
CA SER A 11 -9.14 4.94 55.17
C SER A 11 -10.28 4.06 54.67
N LEU A 12 -11.17 4.60 53.85
CA LEU A 12 -12.11 3.79 53.04
C LEU A 12 -11.37 3.36 51.77
N SER A 13 -11.34 2.06 51.48
CA SER A 13 -10.79 1.55 50.21
C SER A 13 -11.90 1.54 49.17
N VAL A 14 -11.64 2.11 48.00
CA VAL A 14 -12.61 2.28 46.92
C VAL A 14 -12.00 1.82 45.61
N ARG A 15 -12.77 1.08 44.81
CA ARG A 15 -12.48 0.81 43.39
C ARG A 15 -13.54 1.47 42.52
N VAL A 16 -13.09 2.08 41.44
CA VAL A 16 -13.95 2.64 40.38
C VAL A 16 -13.53 2.01 39.06
N SER A 17 -14.44 1.27 38.43
CA SER A 17 -14.20 0.66 37.12
C SER A 17 -14.88 1.50 36.03
N THR A 18 -14.14 1.89 35.00
CA THR A 18 -14.66 2.41 33.72
C THR A 18 -14.87 1.22 32.76
N PHE A 19 -15.07 1.48 31.46
CA PHE A 19 -15.07 0.44 30.43
C PHE A 19 -13.66 0.02 29.95
N ASP A 20 -12.61 0.78 30.30
CA ASP A 20 -11.22 0.56 29.85
C ASP A 20 -10.20 0.40 31.00
N SER A 21 -10.55 0.80 32.22
CA SER A 21 -9.63 1.02 33.34
C SER A 21 -10.26 0.64 34.69
N GLU A 22 -9.47 0.06 35.60
CA GLU A 22 -9.83 0.02 37.04
C GLU A 22 -8.96 1.00 37.83
N LEU A 23 -9.59 1.84 38.66
CA LEU A 23 -8.93 2.86 39.47
C LEU A 23 -9.16 2.54 40.96
N GLU A 24 -8.08 2.42 41.75
CA GLU A 24 -8.17 2.18 43.19
C GLU A 24 -7.74 3.40 44.02
N PHE A 25 -8.58 3.80 44.97
CA PHE A 25 -8.41 4.99 45.80
C PHE A 25 -8.55 4.68 47.31
N LYS A 26 -7.92 5.52 48.14
CA LYS A 26 -8.07 5.50 49.60
C LYS A 26 -8.63 6.83 50.07
N LEU A 27 -9.93 6.86 50.37
CA LEU A 27 -10.63 8.07 50.82
C LEU A 27 -10.58 8.23 52.34
N GLU A 28 -10.79 9.45 52.82
CA GLU A 28 -11.11 9.69 54.22
C GLU A 28 -12.53 9.21 54.57
N PRO A 29 -12.81 8.76 55.82
CA PRO A 29 -14.16 8.42 56.30
C PRO A 29 -15.19 9.55 56.28
N ARG A 30 -14.81 10.75 55.85
CA ARG A 30 -15.68 11.93 55.76
C ARG A 30 -15.99 12.34 54.31
N ALA A 31 -15.32 11.75 53.33
CA ALA A 31 -15.45 12.10 51.91
C ALA A 31 -16.90 12.00 51.42
N SER A 32 -17.33 13.05 50.73
CA SER A 32 -18.55 13.17 49.95
C SER A 32 -18.49 12.34 48.66
N GLY A 33 -19.62 12.18 47.97
CA GLY A 33 -19.63 11.62 46.62
C GLY A 33 -18.86 12.51 45.64
N GLN A 34 -18.94 13.84 45.82
CA GLN A 34 -18.19 14.82 45.05
C GLN A 34 -16.67 14.61 45.17
N ASP A 35 -16.15 14.41 46.38
CA ASP A 35 -14.70 14.21 46.61
C ASP A 35 -14.14 13.00 45.83
N LEU A 36 -14.91 11.91 45.76
CA LEU A 36 -14.57 10.72 44.99
C LEU A 36 -14.72 10.96 43.47
N PHE A 37 -15.81 11.61 43.06
CA PHE A 37 -16.10 11.88 41.66
C PHE A 37 -15.07 12.83 41.03
N ASP A 38 -14.71 13.91 41.72
CA ASP A 38 -13.65 14.84 41.30
C ASP A 38 -12.27 14.17 41.30
N LEU A 39 -12.01 13.21 42.20
CA LEU A 39 -10.78 12.43 42.17
C LEU A 39 -10.72 11.56 40.91
N VAL A 40 -11.79 10.84 40.57
CA VAL A 40 -11.89 10.05 39.32
C VAL A 40 -11.69 10.95 38.10
N CYS A 41 -12.46 12.03 37.98
CA CYS A 41 -12.41 12.93 36.82
C CYS A 41 -11.02 13.54 36.61
N ARG A 42 -10.34 13.95 37.70
CA ARG A 42 -8.94 14.44 37.63
C ARG A 42 -7.95 13.35 37.24
N THR A 43 -8.12 12.10 37.70
CA THR A 43 -7.25 10.97 37.34
C THR A 43 -7.33 10.63 35.85
N ILE A 44 -8.51 10.73 35.23
CA ILE A 44 -8.72 10.45 33.80
C ILE A 44 -8.64 11.69 32.89
N GLY A 45 -8.39 12.88 33.43
CA GLY A 45 -8.29 14.13 32.67
C GLY A 45 -9.63 14.67 32.12
N LEU A 46 -10.76 14.22 32.65
CA LEU A 46 -12.10 14.55 32.18
C LEU A 46 -12.66 15.80 32.87
N ARG A 47 -13.09 16.78 32.07
CA ARG A 47 -13.66 18.07 32.49
C ARG A 47 -15.17 18.15 32.24
N GLU A 48 -15.67 17.42 31.24
CA GLU A 48 -17.09 17.34 30.88
C GLU A 48 -17.89 16.44 31.85
N SER A 49 -17.65 16.61 33.15
CA SER A 49 -18.12 15.72 34.21
C SER A 49 -19.64 15.67 34.36
N TRP A 50 -20.35 16.67 33.82
CA TRP A 50 -21.81 16.81 33.88
C TRP A 50 -22.59 15.70 33.16
N TYR A 51 -21.96 14.90 32.28
CA TYR A 51 -22.59 13.71 31.70
C TYR A 51 -22.54 12.47 32.62
N PHE A 52 -21.58 12.40 33.54
CA PHE A 52 -21.18 11.16 34.21
C PHE A 52 -21.73 11.03 35.65
N GLY A 53 -21.66 9.82 36.17
CA GLY A 53 -21.93 9.52 37.57
C GLY A 53 -21.23 8.23 38.01
N LEU A 54 -21.23 8.00 39.32
CA LEU A 54 -20.78 6.75 39.92
C LEU A 54 -21.99 5.89 40.27
N GLN A 55 -22.15 4.78 39.56
CA GLN A 55 -23.18 3.78 39.81
C GLN A 55 -22.66 2.75 40.83
N TYR A 56 -23.54 2.21 41.68
CA TYR A 56 -23.22 1.15 42.63
C TYR A 56 -24.43 0.26 42.91
N VAL A 57 -24.18 -0.90 43.53
CA VAL A 57 -25.22 -1.79 44.06
C VAL A 57 -25.39 -1.50 45.56
N ASP A 58 -26.62 -1.20 45.98
CA ASP A 58 -26.95 -0.95 47.39
C ASP A 58 -27.08 -2.26 48.20
N THR A 59 -27.06 -2.17 49.53
CA THR A 59 -27.28 -3.31 50.47
C THR A 59 -28.62 -4.07 50.32
N ARG A 60 -29.45 -3.74 49.33
CA ARG A 60 -30.70 -4.42 48.97
C ARG A 60 -30.67 -4.90 47.50
N SER A 61 -29.48 -4.96 46.90
CA SER A 61 -29.20 -5.33 45.52
C SER A 61 -29.83 -4.41 44.46
N ASN A 62 -30.15 -3.14 44.79
CA ASN A 62 -30.66 -2.17 43.83
C ASN A 62 -29.51 -1.36 43.23
N VAL A 63 -29.50 -1.28 41.90
CA VAL A 63 -28.63 -0.34 41.17
C VAL A 63 -29.03 1.09 41.54
N SER A 64 -28.04 1.87 41.96
CA SER A 64 -28.19 3.22 42.50
C SER A 64 -27.07 4.14 41.98
N TRP A 65 -27.34 5.45 41.91
CA TRP A 65 -26.33 6.46 41.60
C TRP A 65 -25.87 7.16 42.89
N LEU A 66 -24.57 7.35 43.04
CA LEU A 66 -23.96 8.08 44.14
C LEU A 66 -24.43 9.54 44.14
N LYS A 67 -24.99 10.00 45.25
CA LYS A 67 -25.38 11.41 45.44
C LYS A 67 -24.17 12.20 45.93
N MET A 68 -23.84 13.29 45.25
CA MET A 68 -22.55 13.97 45.41
C MET A 68 -22.42 14.67 46.76
N GLU A 69 -23.54 15.18 47.28
CA GLU A 69 -23.66 15.99 48.50
C GLU A 69 -23.58 15.13 49.78
N LYS A 70 -23.60 13.79 49.64
CA LYS A 70 -23.67 12.84 50.75
C LYS A 70 -22.37 12.04 50.85
N ARG A 71 -21.98 11.66 52.07
CA ARG A 71 -20.76 10.86 52.27
C ARG A 71 -20.88 9.48 51.64
N VAL A 72 -19.82 9.01 50.99
CA VAL A 72 -19.80 7.72 50.27
C VAL A 72 -20.32 6.57 51.15
N ARG A 73 -19.73 6.42 52.35
CA ARG A 73 -20.10 5.37 53.32
C ARG A 73 -21.56 5.47 53.83
N ASP A 74 -22.14 6.67 53.86
CA ASP A 74 -23.45 6.93 54.49
C ASP A 74 -24.61 6.57 53.51
N GLN A 75 -24.30 6.13 52.28
CA GLN A 75 -25.25 5.86 51.19
C GLN A 75 -25.59 4.37 50.97
N ARG A 76 -25.26 3.49 51.92
CA ARG A 76 -25.56 2.04 51.88
C ARG A 76 -24.99 1.29 50.66
N VAL A 77 -23.81 1.72 50.21
CA VAL A 77 -23.03 1.03 49.19
C VAL A 77 -22.64 -0.36 49.71
N GLU A 78 -22.83 -1.40 48.90
CA GLU A 78 -22.40 -2.76 49.25
C GLU A 78 -20.85 -2.85 49.36
N LEU A 79 -20.36 -3.63 50.31
CA LEU A 79 -18.93 -3.86 50.53
C LEU A 79 -18.54 -5.22 49.97
N HIS A 80 -17.60 -5.26 49.02
CA HIS A 80 -17.20 -6.52 48.40
C HIS A 80 -16.51 -7.42 49.43
N ALA A 81 -17.14 -8.57 49.70
CA ALA A 81 -16.89 -9.38 50.90
C ALA A 81 -15.47 -9.93 51.04
N SER A 82 -14.72 -10.07 49.94
CA SER A 82 -13.32 -10.53 49.95
C SER A 82 -12.35 -9.53 50.58
N ASN A 83 -12.47 -8.24 50.24
CA ASN A 83 -11.44 -7.23 50.50
C ASN A 83 -11.93 -6.01 51.31
N ASN A 84 -13.22 -5.91 51.64
CA ASN A 84 -13.83 -4.73 52.28
C ASN A 84 -13.56 -3.44 51.45
N VAL A 85 -13.78 -3.54 50.14
CA VAL A 85 -13.67 -2.44 49.16
C VAL A 85 -15.07 -2.03 48.72
N TYR A 86 -15.34 -0.73 48.63
CA TYR A 86 -16.52 -0.22 47.94
C TYR A 86 -16.26 -0.19 46.44
N VAL A 87 -17.16 -0.76 45.65
CA VAL A 87 -17.03 -0.82 44.18
C VAL A 87 -18.05 0.11 43.53
N PHE A 88 -17.60 0.90 42.57
CA PHE A 88 -18.42 1.77 41.74
C PHE A 88 -18.10 1.56 40.26
N SER A 89 -19.08 1.80 39.39
CA SER A 89 -18.88 1.91 37.95
C SER A 89 -19.03 3.36 37.51
N PHE A 90 -18.07 3.89 36.76
CA PHE A 90 -18.11 5.25 36.22
C PHE A 90 -18.72 5.24 34.82
N TYR A 91 -19.95 5.74 34.70
CA TYR A 91 -20.76 5.66 33.49
C TYR A 91 -21.39 7.02 33.15
N ALA A 92 -21.66 7.25 31.87
CA ALA A 92 -22.52 8.33 31.41
C ALA A 92 -23.95 8.09 31.93
N LYS A 93 -24.46 9.04 32.72
CA LYS A 93 -25.82 9.07 33.28
C LYS A 93 -26.75 9.92 32.43
N PHE A 94 -26.21 10.96 31.79
CA PHE A 94 -26.92 11.90 30.94
C PHE A 94 -26.30 11.90 29.55
N PHE A 95 -27.13 11.98 28.52
CA PHE A 95 -26.71 11.96 27.12
C PHE A 95 -26.79 13.36 26.50
N PRO A 96 -26.00 13.65 25.45
CA PRO A 96 -26.17 14.85 24.65
C PRO A 96 -27.53 14.88 23.92
N GLU A 97 -27.93 16.06 23.43
CA GLU A 97 -28.91 16.24 22.37
C GLU A 97 -28.25 16.05 20.97
N ASN A 98 -26.97 16.40 20.81
CA ASN A 98 -26.18 16.12 19.59
C ASN A 98 -24.71 15.78 19.93
N VAL A 99 -24.27 14.53 19.71
CA VAL A 99 -22.91 14.08 20.05
C VAL A 99 -21.80 14.92 19.41
N SER A 100 -22.05 15.44 18.20
CA SER A 100 -21.03 16.12 17.38
C SER A 100 -20.87 17.62 17.67
N GLU A 101 -21.76 18.19 18.49
CA GLU A 101 -21.73 19.61 18.94
C GLU A 101 -21.44 19.75 20.43
N GLU A 102 -21.71 18.70 21.22
CA GLU A 102 -21.65 18.70 22.68
C GLU A 102 -20.45 17.98 23.30
N LEU A 103 -19.84 17.00 22.62
CA LEU A 103 -18.69 16.25 23.15
C LEU A 103 -17.39 16.91 22.66
N ILE A 104 -16.55 17.37 23.59
CA ILE A 104 -15.40 18.25 23.30
C ILE A 104 -14.06 17.53 23.46
N GLN A 105 -13.93 16.66 24.48
CA GLN A 105 -12.70 15.92 24.76
C GLN A 105 -12.75 14.48 24.22
N GLU A 106 -11.61 14.00 23.72
CA GLU A 106 -11.43 12.62 23.27
C GLU A 106 -11.77 11.60 24.36
N ILE A 107 -11.40 11.83 25.62
CA ILE A 107 -11.73 10.92 26.73
C ILE A 107 -13.25 10.84 26.99
N THR A 108 -13.96 11.96 26.92
CA THR A 108 -15.42 12.01 27.04
C THR A 108 -16.08 11.20 25.93
N GLN A 109 -15.65 11.45 24.69
CA GLN A 109 -16.12 10.75 23.50
C GLN A 109 -15.84 9.25 23.58
N HIS A 110 -14.64 8.85 24.02
CA HIS A 110 -14.25 7.45 24.14
C HIS A 110 -15.11 6.67 25.12
N LEU A 111 -15.36 7.25 26.31
CA LEU A 111 -16.22 6.62 27.32
C LEU A 111 -17.68 6.51 26.84
N PHE A 112 -18.19 7.50 26.10
CA PHE A 112 -19.49 7.39 25.43
C PHE A 112 -19.50 6.29 24.37
N PHE A 113 -18.47 6.20 23.51
CA PHE A 113 -18.34 5.14 22.51
C PHE A 113 -18.35 3.75 23.14
N LEU A 114 -17.52 3.51 24.18
CA LEU A 114 -17.46 2.23 24.86
C LEU A 114 -18.80 1.84 25.49
N GLN A 115 -19.45 2.77 26.19
CA GLN A 115 -20.75 2.52 26.84
C GLN A 115 -21.85 2.22 25.82
N VAL A 116 -21.96 3.02 24.76
CA VAL A 116 -22.98 2.84 23.72
C VAL A 116 -22.73 1.55 22.94
N LYS A 117 -21.47 1.23 22.63
CA LYS A 117 -21.10 -0.06 22.03
C LYS A 117 -21.52 -1.23 22.92
N GLN A 118 -21.26 -1.16 24.22
CA GLN A 118 -21.67 -2.23 25.14
C GLN A 118 -23.19 -2.37 25.21
N SER A 119 -23.94 -1.27 25.32
CA SER A 119 -25.41 -1.28 25.36
C SER A 119 -26.06 -1.78 24.06
N ILE A 120 -25.38 -1.66 22.91
CA ILE A 120 -25.84 -2.26 21.65
C ILE A 120 -25.56 -3.78 21.65
N LEU A 121 -24.36 -4.21 22.06
CA LEU A 121 -23.98 -5.62 22.13
C LEU A 121 -24.83 -6.42 23.14
N SER A 122 -25.24 -5.80 24.25
CA SER A 122 -26.16 -6.38 25.25
C SER A 122 -27.64 -6.34 24.86
N MET A 123 -28.00 -5.66 23.76
CA MET A 123 -29.39 -5.35 23.36
C MET A 123 -30.18 -4.47 24.35
N ASP A 124 -29.50 -3.72 25.23
CA ASP A 124 -30.13 -2.64 26.01
C ASP A 124 -30.59 -1.48 25.11
N ILE A 125 -29.83 -1.20 24.05
CA ILE A 125 -30.22 -0.34 22.92
C ILE A 125 -30.45 -1.26 21.72
N TYR A 126 -31.70 -1.39 21.29
CA TYR A 126 -32.02 -2.13 20.07
C TYR A 126 -31.33 -1.49 18.85
N CYS A 127 -30.59 -2.30 18.11
CA CYS A 127 -29.92 -1.91 16.88
C CYS A 127 -30.29 -2.91 15.77
N ARG A 128 -30.71 -2.39 14.62
CA ARG A 128 -31.11 -3.20 13.47
C ARG A 128 -29.91 -4.00 12.91
N PRO A 129 -30.13 -5.14 12.24
CA PRO A 129 -29.04 -5.95 11.67
C PRO A 129 -28.08 -5.18 10.77
N GLU A 130 -28.59 -4.41 9.80
CA GLU A 130 -27.75 -3.63 8.87
C GLU A 130 -26.98 -2.50 9.57
N ALA A 131 -27.56 -1.89 10.61
CA ALA A 131 -26.89 -0.87 11.41
C ALA A 131 -25.82 -1.50 12.32
N SER A 132 -26.05 -2.72 12.81
CA SER A 132 -25.11 -3.44 13.67
C SER A 132 -23.84 -3.84 12.92
N VAL A 133 -23.95 -4.28 11.66
CA VAL A 133 -22.77 -4.59 10.83
C VAL A 133 -21.96 -3.33 10.51
N LEU A 134 -22.61 -2.21 10.18
CA LEU A 134 -21.92 -0.94 9.94
C LEU A 134 -21.22 -0.43 11.21
N LEU A 135 -21.90 -0.44 12.36
CA LEU A 135 -21.30 -0.07 13.63
C LEU A 135 -20.15 -1.01 14.04
N ALA A 136 -20.27 -2.31 13.77
CA ALA A 136 -19.19 -3.29 14.00
C ALA A 136 -17.93 -2.95 13.18
N SER A 137 -18.05 -2.55 11.91
CA SER A 137 -16.88 -2.18 11.10
C SER A 137 -16.18 -0.91 11.61
N TYR A 138 -16.93 0.08 12.12
CA TYR A 138 -16.35 1.22 12.85
C TYR A 138 -15.64 0.75 14.14
N ALA A 139 -16.25 -0.13 14.94
CA ALA A 139 -15.65 -0.64 16.17
C ALA A 139 -14.35 -1.45 15.92
N VAL A 140 -14.30 -2.22 14.82
CA VAL A 140 -13.09 -2.90 14.35
C VAL A 140 -12.00 -1.89 13.97
N HIS A 141 -12.34 -0.81 13.26
CA HIS A 141 -11.40 0.27 12.93
C HIS A 141 -10.90 1.02 14.20
N VAL A 142 -11.70 1.12 15.27
CA VAL A 142 -11.23 1.65 16.57
C VAL A 142 -10.22 0.72 17.23
N GLN A 143 -10.44 -0.59 17.14
CA GLN A 143 -9.62 -1.61 17.80
C GLN A 143 -8.28 -1.88 17.09
N TYR A 144 -8.26 -1.84 15.75
CA TYR A 144 -7.10 -2.24 14.94
C TYR A 144 -6.49 -1.12 14.09
N GLY A 145 -7.10 0.07 14.05
CA GLY A 145 -6.69 1.17 13.18
C GLY A 145 -7.30 1.07 11.78
N PRO A 146 -6.76 1.79 10.76
CA PRO A 146 -7.19 1.66 9.38
C PRO A 146 -6.88 0.27 8.79
N TYR A 147 -7.70 -0.19 7.85
CA TYR A 147 -7.48 -1.48 7.18
C TYR A 147 -6.14 -1.51 6.41
N ASP A 148 -5.40 -2.60 6.58
CA ASP A 148 -4.16 -2.89 5.87
C ASP A 148 -4.16 -4.35 5.36
N TYR A 149 -3.78 -4.52 4.09
CA TYR A 149 -3.75 -5.82 3.41
C TYR A 149 -2.57 -6.71 3.85
N GLU A 150 -1.49 -6.13 4.38
CA GLU A 150 -0.32 -6.91 4.85
C GLU A 150 -0.52 -7.44 6.28
N THR A 151 -1.19 -6.66 7.14
CA THR A 151 -1.46 -6.99 8.54
C THR A 151 -2.73 -7.83 8.73
N TYR A 152 -3.80 -7.61 7.95
CA TYR A 152 -5.07 -8.33 8.09
C TYR A 152 -4.93 -9.82 7.74
N LYS A 153 -5.63 -10.68 8.50
CA LYS A 153 -5.71 -12.14 8.24
C LYS A 153 -7.16 -12.61 8.39
N ASP A 154 -7.59 -13.49 7.50
CA ASP A 154 -8.94 -14.03 7.56
C ASP A 154 -9.13 -14.91 8.81
N GLY A 155 -10.28 -14.75 9.49
CA GLY A 155 -10.56 -15.32 10.81
C GLY A 155 -10.11 -14.45 11.99
N MET A 156 -9.53 -13.27 11.74
CA MET A 156 -9.08 -12.33 12.79
C MET A 156 -10.24 -11.68 13.55
N LEU A 157 -11.44 -11.61 12.96
CA LEU A 157 -12.62 -10.96 13.54
C LEU A 157 -13.66 -11.98 14.03
N ALA A 158 -13.70 -13.19 13.46
CA ALA A 158 -14.63 -14.27 13.79
C ALA A 158 -14.63 -14.69 15.27
N GLY A 159 -13.57 -14.41 16.03
CA GLY A 159 -13.48 -14.65 17.47
C GLY A 159 -14.00 -13.53 18.37
N GLY A 160 -14.44 -12.39 17.82
CA GLY A 160 -14.88 -11.22 18.59
C GLY A 160 -16.39 -11.12 18.77
N GLU A 161 -16.85 -10.67 19.94
CA GLU A 161 -18.25 -10.25 20.15
C GLU A 161 -18.50 -8.88 19.48
N LEU A 162 -18.53 -8.88 18.15
CA LEU A 162 -18.68 -7.69 17.30
C LEU A 162 -20.15 -7.37 16.96
N LEU A 163 -21.03 -8.37 17.01
CA LEU A 163 -22.46 -8.24 16.75
C LEU A 163 -23.27 -8.71 17.98
N PRO A 164 -24.46 -8.12 18.25
CA PRO A 164 -25.34 -8.62 19.30
C PRO A 164 -25.88 -10.01 18.93
N LYS A 165 -25.99 -10.93 19.90
CA LYS A 165 -26.49 -12.30 19.64
C LYS A 165 -27.90 -12.31 19.03
N GLY A 166 -28.77 -11.41 19.48
CA GLY A 166 -30.10 -11.19 18.88
C GLY A 166 -30.11 -10.74 17.41
N VAL A 167 -28.97 -10.33 16.84
CA VAL A 167 -28.79 -10.13 15.40
C VAL A 167 -28.26 -11.40 14.73
N THR A 168 -27.21 -12.03 15.27
CA THR A 168 -26.61 -13.23 14.65
C THR A 168 -27.62 -14.36 14.52
N ASP A 169 -28.46 -14.54 15.54
CA ASP A 169 -29.41 -15.65 15.63
C ASP A 169 -30.60 -15.50 14.64
N GLN A 170 -30.78 -14.32 14.04
CA GLN A 170 -31.78 -14.06 13.01
C GLN A 170 -31.37 -14.48 11.59
N TYR A 171 -30.12 -14.89 11.36
CA TYR A 171 -29.62 -15.17 10.00
C TYR A 171 -28.86 -16.50 9.92
N GLN A 172 -29.07 -17.24 8.82
CA GLN A 172 -28.31 -18.43 8.50
C GLN A 172 -26.95 -18.05 7.89
N MET A 173 -26.08 -17.49 8.74
CA MET A 173 -24.72 -17.04 8.40
C MET A 173 -23.72 -17.55 9.45
N THR A 174 -22.53 -17.98 9.01
CA THR A 174 -21.45 -18.39 9.92
C THR A 174 -20.66 -17.18 10.45
N PRO A 175 -19.83 -17.32 11.49
CA PRO A 175 -18.96 -16.24 11.97
C PRO A 175 -18.05 -15.67 10.88
N GLU A 176 -17.57 -16.51 9.96
CA GLU A 176 -16.73 -16.11 8.82
C GLU A 176 -17.52 -15.30 7.78
N MET A 177 -18.80 -15.65 7.54
CA MET A 177 -19.69 -14.87 6.68
C MET A 177 -20.01 -13.50 7.29
N TRP A 178 -20.14 -13.42 8.62
CA TRP A 178 -20.28 -12.12 9.31
C TRP A 178 -18.98 -11.32 9.27
N GLU A 179 -17.82 -11.95 9.46
CA GLU A 179 -16.51 -11.32 9.27
C GLU A 179 -16.38 -10.73 7.85
N GLU A 180 -16.75 -11.47 6.79
CA GLU A 180 -16.68 -10.97 5.40
C GLU A 180 -17.46 -9.66 5.19
N ARG A 181 -18.68 -9.56 5.76
CA ARG A 181 -19.48 -8.32 5.67
C ARG A 181 -18.87 -7.19 6.48
N ILE A 182 -18.42 -7.46 7.71
CA ILE A 182 -17.76 -6.44 8.56
C ILE A 182 -16.45 -5.95 7.90
N LYS A 183 -15.65 -6.86 7.35
CA LYS A 183 -14.41 -6.60 6.61
C LYS A 183 -14.65 -5.73 5.38
N THR A 184 -15.69 -6.02 4.60
CA THR A 184 -16.06 -5.22 3.40
C THR A 184 -16.26 -3.75 3.74
N TRP A 185 -16.96 -3.43 4.83
CA TRP A 185 -17.15 -2.04 5.27
C TRP A 185 -15.96 -1.46 6.03
N TYR A 186 -15.18 -2.29 6.71
CA TYR A 186 -13.91 -1.88 7.32
C TYR A 186 -12.88 -1.43 6.25
N MET A 187 -12.94 -2.01 5.05
CA MET A 187 -12.15 -1.61 3.88
C MET A 187 -12.68 -0.34 3.16
N ASP A 188 -13.98 -0.03 3.27
CA ASP A 188 -14.63 1.17 2.67
C ASP A 188 -14.37 2.45 3.47
N HIS A 189 -14.07 2.32 4.76
CA HIS A 189 -13.75 3.47 5.61
C HIS A 189 -12.53 4.23 5.09
N GLU A 190 -12.68 5.54 4.85
CA GLU A 190 -11.53 6.42 4.68
C GLU A 190 -10.60 6.26 5.89
N PRO A 191 -9.25 6.33 5.73
CA PRO A 191 -8.37 6.37 6.87
C PRO A 191 -8.79 7.52 7.80
N MET A 192 -9.09 7.21 9.06
CA MET A 192 -9.56 8.18 10.04
C MET A 192 -8.75 8.04 11.32
N THR A 193 -8.59 9.14 12.07
CA THR A 193 -8.02 9.03 13.43
C THR A 193 -9.03 8.36 14.36
N ARG A 194 -8.58 7.72 15.44
CA ARG A 194 -9.48 6.99 16.36
C ARG A 194 -10.61 7.87 16.90
N ASP A 195 -10.35 9.16 17.17
CA ASP A 195 -11.37 10.13 17.55
C ASP A 195 -12.37 10.44 16.41
N GLU A 196 -11.94 10.46 15.14
CA GLU A 196 -12.84 10.61 13.99
C GLU A 196 -13.77 9.37 13.85
N VAL A 197 -13.22 8.16 14.02
CA VAL A 197 -13.97 6.88 13.92
C VAL A 197 -15.01 6.72 15.04
N GLU A 198 -14.61 6.98 16.29
CA GLU A 198 -15.50 6.89 17.46
C GLU A 198 -16.64 7.93 17.40
N MET A 199 -16.39 9.10 16.80
CA MET A 199 -17.42 10.12 16.55
C MET A 199 -18.42 9.68 15.47
N GLU A 200 -17.99 9.10 14.35
CA GLU A 200 -18.94 8.58 13.34
C GLU A 200 -19.77 7.40 13.88
N TYR A 201 -19.18 6.52 14.71
CA TYR A 201 -19.95 5.49 15.44
C TYR A 201 -21.07 6.12 16.28
N LEU A 202 -20.74 7.14 17.09
CA LEU A 202 -21.71 7.82 17.95
C LEU A 202 -22.77 8.60 17.17
N LYS A 203 -22.42 9.21 16.03
CA LYS A 203 -23.37 9.89 15.14
C LYS A 203 -24.38 8.96 14.50
N ILE A 204 -24.01 7.71 14.24
CA ILE A 204 -24.93 6.66 13.76
C ILE A 204 -25.77 6.12 14.93
N ALA A 205 -25.15 5.88 16.09
CA ALA A 205 -25.82 5.32 17.25
C ALA A 205 -26.85 6.27 17.89
N GLN A 206 -26.65 7.60 17.87
CA GLN A 206 -27.61 8.57 18.43
C GLN A 206 -28.99 8.53 17.74
N ASP A 207 -29.03 8.09 16.48
CA ASP A 207 -30.24 7.99 15.67
C ASP A 207 -31.13 6.78 16.04
N LEU A 208 -30.61 5.80 16.80
CA LEU A 208 -31.37 4.62 17.24
C LEU A 208 -32.46 5.04 18.24
N ASP A 209 -33.69 4.55 18.08
CA ASP A 209 -34.85 5.04 18.83
C ASP A 209 -34.73 4.86 20.36
N MET A 210 -34.01 3.82 20.81
CA MET A 210 -33.72 3.57 22.23
C MET A 210 -32.49 4.32 22.77
N TYR A 211 -31.66 4.94 21.93
CA TYR A 211 -30.46 5.65 22.38
C TYR A 211 -30.82 6.84 23.29
N GLY A 212 -30.19 6.88 24.47
CA GLY A 212 -30.36 7.94 25.46
C GLY A 212 -31.68 7.88 26.25
N VAL A 213 -32.45 6.79 26.12
CA VAL A 213 -33.78 6.66 26.75
C VAL A 213 -33.70 5.79 28.02
N ASN A 214 -33.99 6.39 29.17
CA ASN A 214 -34.11 5.66 30.44
C ASN A 214 -35.57 5.21 30.65
N TYR A 215 -35.84 3.91 30.46
CA TYR A 215 -37.19 3.34 30.52
C TYR A 215 -37.61 2.92 31.95
N PHE A 216 -38.75 3.42 32.41
CA PHE A 216 -39.37 3.06 33.69
C PHE A 216 -40.79 2.54 33.52
N PRO A 217 -41.19 1.42 34.18
CA PRO A 217 -42.55 0.91 34.12
C PRO A 217 -43.48 1.77 34.99
N ILE A 218 -44.54 2.30 34.39
CA ILE A 218 -45.52 3.19 35.03
C ILE A 218 -46.95 2.75 34.73
N THR A 219 -47.92 3.34 35.44
CA THR A 219 -49.35 3.26 35.10
C THR A 219 -50.01 4.64 35.14
N ASN A 220 -50.95 4.91 34.22
CA ASN A 220 -51.82 6.10 34.29
C ASN A 220 -52.95 5.91 35.33
N LYS A 221 -53.91 6.85 35.40
CA LYS A 221 -55.05 6.75 36.34
C LYS A 221 -55.96 5.56 36.08
N ASN A 222 -56.08 5.11 34.83
CA ASN A 222 -56.87 3.93 34.43
C ASN A 222 -56.20 2.61 34.82
N LYS A 223 -54.95 2.65 35.30
CA LYS A 223 -54.06 1.51 35.55
C LYS A 223 -53.55 0.82 34.27
N THR A 224 -53.69 1.47 33.11
CA THR A 224 -53.00 1.03 31.88
C THR A 224 -51.50 1.05 32.12
N LYS A 225 -50.83 -0.07 31.81
CA LYS A 225 -49.38 -0.19 31.92
C LYS A 225 -48.71 0.47 30.72
N LEU A 226 -47.72 1.31 31.00
CA LEU A 226 -46.99 2.09 30.02
C LEU A 226 -45.50 2.14 30.44
N TRP A 227 -44.61 2.53 29.52
CA TRP A 227 -43.25 2.92 29.90
C TRP A 227 -43.07 4.44 29.79
N LEU A 228 -42.42 5.03 30.79
CA LEU A 228 -41.87 6.37 30.75
C LEU A 228 -40.43 6.29 30.27
N GLY A 229 -40.09 6.94 29.16
CA GLY A 229 -38.72 7.18 28.74
C GLY A 229 -38.26 8.58 29.13
N VAL A 230 -37.26 8.69 30.00
CA VAL A 230 -36.60 9.97 30.33
C VAL A 230 -35.41 10.17 29.39
N THR A 231 -35.35 11.30 28.70
CA THR A 231 -34.36 11.61 27.64
C THR A 231 -33.74 13.00 27.80
N SER A 232 -32.69 13.30 27.03
CA SER A 232 -32.06 14.62 26.97
C SER A 232 -32.97 15.72 26.41
N VAL A 233 -33.99 15.38 25.61
CA VAL A 233 -34.94 16.32 24.96
C VAL A 233 -36.23 16.52 25.76
N GLY A 234 -36.67 15.49 26.49
CA GLY A 234 -37.93 15.50 27.23
C GLY A 234 -38.36 14.14 27.78
N LEU A 235 -39.65 14.00 28.05
CA LEU A 235 -40.30 12.79 28.51
C LEU A 235 -41.15 12.17 27.41
N ASN A 236 -40.97 10.87 27.18
CA ASN A 236 -41.71 10.09 26.19
C ASN A 236 -42.56 9.02 26.89
N ILE A 237 -43.76 8.74 26.38
CA ILE A 237 -44.61 7.65 26.87
C ILE A 237 -44.79 6.60 25.79
N TYR A 238 -44.66 5.33 26.19
CA TYR A 238 -44.66 4.16 25.33
C TYR A 238 -45.68 3.11 25.82
N ASP A 239 -46.13 2.25 24.91
CA ASP A 239 -46.98 1.09 25.20
C ASP A 239 -46.17 0.00 25.93
N GLU A 240 -46.80 -0.85 26.77
CA GLU A 240 -46.13 -1.98 27.44
C GLU A 240 -45.29 -2.83 26.45
N ARG A 241 -45.76 -2.96 25.20
CA ARG A 241 -45.17 -3.82 24.16
C ARG A 241 -44.30 -3.13 23.10
N ASP A 242 -44.24 -1.80 23.07
CA ASP A 242 -43.53 -1.05 22.03
C ASP A 242 -42.65 0.04 22.65
N LYS A 243 -41.36 -0.28 22.84
CA LYS A 243 -40.34 0.66 23.34
C LYS A 243 -39.70 1.51 22.25
N LEU A 244 -39.97 1.24 20.97
CA LEU A 244 -39.39 2.00 19.85
C LEU A 244 -40.23 3.23 19.53
N THR A 245 -41.56 3.07 19.43
CA THR A 245 -42.47 4.15 19.03
C THR A 245 -43.16 4.77 20.24
N PRO A 246 -42.77 5.99 20.66
CA PRO A 246 -43.55 6.71 21.67
C PRO A 246 -44.97 7.01 21.15
N LYS A 247 -45.95 7.00 22.04
CA LYS A 247 -47.36 7.36 21.76
C LYS A 247 -47.64 8.83 22.06
N THR A 248 -46.89 9.45 22.98
CA THR A 248 -46.92 10.90 23.26
C THR A 248 -45.58 11.35 23.85
N THR A 249 -45.31 12.66 23.80
CA THR A 249 -44.07 13.30 24.26
C THR A 249 -44.35 14.65 24.95
N PHE A 250 -43.52 15.02 25.90
CA PHE A 250 -43.53 16.32 26.60
C PHE A 250 -42.10 16.86 26.64
N GLN A 251 -41.85 18.02 26.04
CA GLN A 251 -40.51 18.61 26.01
C GLN A 251 -40.18 19.29 27.36
N TRP A 252 -38.90 19.42 27.69
CA TRP A 252 -38.49 20.02 28.97
C TRP A 252 -38.97 21.48 29.16
N ASN A 253 -39.08 22.27 28.09
CA ASN A 253 -39.67 23.62 28.13
C ASN A 253 -41.19 23.64 28.42
N GLU A 254 -41.90 22.51 28.33
CA GLU A 254 -43.32 22.41 28.72
C GLU A 254 -43.49 22.08 30.22
N ILE A 255 -42.42 21.70 30.91
CA ILE A 255 -42.43 21.16 32.26
C ILE A 255 -41.95 22.23 33.26
N ARG A 256 -42.83 22.62 34.19
CA ARG A 256 -42.56 23.63 35.23
C ARG A 256 -41.95 23.01 36.49
N HIS A 257 -42.39 21.81 36.88
CA HIS A 257 -41.98 21.17 38.14
C HIS A 257 -42.24 19.67 38.11
N VAL A 258 -41.34 18.89 38.71
CA VAL A 258 -41.47 17.44 38.89
C VAL A 258 -41.42 17.10 40.38
N SER A 259 -42.37 16.29 40.86
CA SER A 259 -42.40 15.81 42.25
C SER A 259 -43.16 14.48 42.36
N PHE A 260 -43.02 13.79 43.49
CA PHE A 260 -43.80 12.59 43.80
C PHE A 260 -44.20 12.54 45.28
N ASP A 261 -45.26 11.79 45.55
CA ASP A 261 -45.75 11.45 46.89
C ASP A 261 -46.02 9.94 46.93
N ASP A 262 -45.30 9.21 47.78
CA ASP A 262 -45.14 7.75 47.76
C ASP A 262 -44.97 7.19 46.33
N LYS A 263 -46.01 6.53 45.77
CA LYS A 263 -46.05 5.95 44.42
C LYS A 263 -46.51 6.92 43.33
N LYS A 264 -47.19 8.02 43.68
CA LYS A 264 -47.80 8.98 42.75
C LYS A 264 -46.79 10.04 42.30
N PHE A 265 -46.38 10.00 41.04
CA PHE A 265 -45.58 11.05 40.42
C PHE A 265 -46.50 12.13 39.82
N THR A 266 -46.13 13.40 39.96
CA THR A 266 -46.89 14.57 39.49
C THR A 266 -45.96 15.53 38.75
N ILE A 267 -46.30 15.85 37.51
CA ILE A 267 -45.59 16.81 36.68
C ILE A 267 -46.52 18.02 36.46
N ARG A 268 -46.08 19.18 36.96
CA ARG A 268 -46.75 20.46 36.72
C ARG A 268 -46.21 21.04 35.41
N LEU A 269 -47.10 21.47 34.52
CA LEU A 269 -46.75 22.04 33.23
C LEU A 269 -46.56 23.57 33.32
N VAL A 270 -45.97 24.18 32.29
CA VAL A 270 -45.79 25.63 32.21
C VAL A 270 -47.14 26.35 32.06
N ASP A 271 -48.05 25.89 31.19
CA ASP A 271 -49.43 26.41 31.16
C ASP A 271 -50.26 25.86 32.35
N ALA A 272 -50.51 26.72 33.33
CA ALA A 272 -51.31 26.43 34.52
C ALA A 272 -52.80 26.16 34.23
N LYS A 273 -53.29 26.37 33.00
CA LYS A 273 -54.63 25.97 32.56
C LYS A 273 -54.72 24.48 32.18
N VAL A 274 -53.58 23.80 32.03
CA VAL A 274 -53.52 22.36 31.74
C VAL A 274 -53.47 21.58 33.05
N SER A 275 -54.23 20.49 33.12
CA SER A 275 -54.17 19.54 34.23
C SER A 275 -52.78 18.93 34.36
N ASN A 276 -52.26 18.84 35.59
CA ASN A 276 -51.00 18.16 35.87
C ASN A 276 -50.98 16.74 35.28
N PHE A 277 -49.89 16.38 34.62
CA PHE A 277 -49.62 15.04 34.14
C PHE A 277 -49.26 14.15 35.35
N ILE A 278 -50.00 13.06 35.57
CA ILE A 278 -49.91 12.24 36.79
C ILE A 278 -49.83 10.76 36.41
N PHE A 279 -48.80 10.08 36.91
CA PHE A 279 -48.65 8.63 36.79
C PHE A 279 -48.28 8.00 38.13
N TYR A 280 -48.29 6.68 38.18
CA TYR A 280 -47.91 5.90 39.34
C TYR A 280 -46.79 4.94 38.96
N SER A 281 -45.86 4.69 39.88
CA SER A 281 -44.83 3.66 39.71
C SER A 281 -44.92 2.59 40.82
N GLN A 282 -44.12 1.55 40.68
CA GLN A 282 -44.20 0.38 41.56
C GLN A 282 -43.57 0.62 42.94
N ASP A 283 -42.49 1.42 43.01
CA ASP A 283 -41.71 1.63 44.24
C ASP A 283 -41.12 3.05 44.37
N LEU A 284 -40.87 3.45 45.61
CA LEU A 284 -40.26 4.70 46.02
C LEU A 284 -38.80 4.85 45.52
N HIS A 285 -38.07 3.76 45.28
CA HIS A 285 -36.74 3.81 44.64
C HIS A 285 -36.85 4.28 43.18
N ILE A 286 -37.79 3.73 42.42
CA ILE A 286 -38.05 4.10 41.03
C ILE A 286 -38.44 5.58 40.94
N ASN A 287 -39.33 6.06 41.81
CA ASN A 287 -39.71 7.49 41.83
C ASN A 287 -38.52 8.43 42.13
N LYS A 288 -37.56 8.01 42.97
CA LYS A 288 -36.31 8.77 43.21
C LYS A 288 -35.38 8.74 42.00
N MET A 289 -35.21 7.60 41.33
CA MET A 289 -34.42 7.51 40.10
C MET A 289 -34.99 8.36 38.97
N ILE A 290 -36.32 8.34 38.77
CA ILE A 290 -37.02 9.20 37.81
C ILE A 290 -36.78 10.66 38.17
N LEU A 291 -36.97 11.07 39.43
CA LEU A 291 -36.76 12.46 39.85
C LEU A 291 -35.29 12.91 39.62
N ASP A 292 -34.32 12.11 40.07
CA ASP A 292 -32.88 12.38 39.90
C ASP A 292 -32.45 12.48 38.43
N LEU A 293 -33.14 11.80 37.51
CA LEU A 293 -32.90 11.89 36.07
C LEU A 293 -33.64 13.07 35.44
N CYS A 294 -34.87 13.36 35.87
CA CYS A 294 -35.64 14.51 35.38
C CYS A 294 -34.95 15.83 35.72
N LYS A 295 -34.48 16.01 36.97
CA LYS A 295 -33.74 17.23 37.39
C LYS A 295 -32.52 17.45 36.49
N GLY A 296 -31.64 16.44 36.36
CA GLY A 296 -30.39 16.57 35.61
C GLY A 296 -30.55 16.71 34.09
N ASN A 297 -31.51 16.02 33.47
CA ASN A 297 -31.79 16.21 32.03
C ASN A 297 -32.38 17.60 31.76
N HIS A 298 -33.31 18.07 32.61
CA HIS A 298 -33.87 19.42 32.51
C HIS A 298 -32.79 20.50 32.69
N ASP A 299 -31.90 20.36 33.67
CA ASP A 299 -30.81 21.32 33.91
C ASP A 299 -29.81 21.38 32.76
N LEU A 300 -29.49 20.24 32.12
CA LEU A 300 -28.67 20.20 30.90
C LEU A 300 -29.39 20.80 29.69
N TYR A 301 -30.67 20.49 29.50
CA TYR A 301 -31.52 21.09 28.47
C TYR A 301 -31.58 22.63 28.59
N MET A 302 -31.71 23.14 29.81
CA MET A 302 -31.67 24.57 30.14
C MET A 302 -30.27 25.18 29.97
N ARG A 303 -29.19 24.40 30.16
CA ARG A 303 -27.81 24.84 29.93
C ARG A 303 -27.51 25.03 28.45
N ARG A 304 -27.93 24.09 27.58
CA ARG A 304 -27.78 24.16 26.12
C ARG A 304 -28.47 25.35 25.47
N ARG A 305 -29.56 25.82 26.08
CA ARG A 305 -30.36 26.97 25.62
C ARG A 305 -29.85 28.31 26.15
N LYS A 306 -28.68 28.33 26.81
CA LYS A 306 -27.96 29.53 27.24
C LYS A 306 -26.60 29.55 26.53
N PRO A 307 -25.99 30.74 26.31
CA PRO A 307 -24.65 30.82 25.72
C PRO A 307 -23.63 29.97 26.49
N ASP A 308 -22.72 29.31 25.78
CA ASP A 308 -21.63 28.53 26.38
C ASP A 308 -20.85 29.37 27.40
N THR A 309 -20.49 28.79 28.55
CA THR A 309 -19.63 29.46 29.53
C THR A 309 -18.24 29.68 28.94
N MET A 310 -17.51 30.71 29.42
CA MET A 310 -16.16 31.04 28.92
C MET A 310 -15.20 29.83 28.93
N GLU A 311 -15.31 28.95 29.92
CA GLU A 311 -14.55 27.70 29.96
C GLU A 311 -14.92 26.75 28.80
N ILE A 312 -16.21 26.53 28.53
CA ILE A 312 -16.67 25.68 27.42
C ILE A 312 -16.28 26.29 26.08
N GLN A 313 -16.38 27.62 25.92
CA GLN A 313 -15.90 28.32 24.73
C GLN A 313 -14.39 28.11 24.53
N GLN A 314 -13.59 28.21 25.59
CA GLN A 314 -12.14 27.95 25.54
C GLN A 314 -11.84 26.48 25.20
N MET A 315 -12.56 25.52 25.78
CA MET A 315 -12.42 24.10 25.45
C MET A 315 -12.76 23.80 23.99
N LYS A 316 -13.90 24.31 23.49
CA LYS A 316 -14.30 24.18 22.07
C LYS A 316 -13.32 24.85 21.13
N ALA A 317 -12.77 26.01 21.48
CA ALA A 317 -11.75 26.70 20.70
C ALA A 317 -10.44 25.88 20.63
N GLN A 318 -9.95 25.40 21.78
CA GLN A 318 -8.74 24.59 21.86
C GLN A 318 -8.88 23.26 21.08
N ALA A 319 -9.98 22.52 21.27
CA ALA A 319 -10.24 21.28 20.55
C ALA A 319 -10.34 21.50 19.02
N LYS A 320 -10.95 22.62 18.60
CA LYS A 320 -11.03 23.02 17.18
C LYS A 320 -9.66 23.39 16.60
N GLU A 321 -8.85 24.15 17.32
CA GLU A 321 -7.48 24.49 16.91
C GLU A 321 -6.61 23.25 16.79
N GLU A 322 -6.67 22.35 17.79
CA GLU A 322 -5.92 21.09 17.77
C GLU A 322 -6.37 20.17 16.63
N LYS A 323 -7.67 20.00 16.40
CA LYS A 323 -8.18 19.22 15.25
C LYS A 323 -7.76 19.85 13.91
N GLN A 324 -7.77 21.17 13.79
CA GLN A 324 -7.25 21.87 12.60
C GLN A 324 -5.74 21.65 12.42
N ARG A 325 -4.94 21.74 13.48
CA ARG A 325 -3.49 21.46 13.48
C ARG A 325 -3.22 20.03 13.01
N ARG A 326 -3.88 19.03 13.62
CA ARG A 326 -3.78 17.61 13.23
C ARG A 326 -4.19 17.40 11.76
N GLN A 327 -5.26 18.03 11.28
CA GLN A 327 -5.69 17.93 9.88
C GLN A 327 -4.72 18.59 8.89
N ILE A 328 -4.07 19.69 9.23
CA ILE A 328 -3.03 20.33 8.40
C ILE A 328 -1.80 19.42 8.33
N GLU A 329 -1.33 18.91 9.47
CA GLU A 329 -0.20 17.99 9.58
C GLU A 329 -0.45 16.69 8.80
N ARG A 330 -1.64 16.10 8.94
CA ARG A 330 -2.10 14.92 8.19
C ARG A 330 -2.19 15.19 6.67
N LYS A 331 -2.71 16.34 6.24
CA LYS A 331 -2.76 16.73 4.82
C LYS A 331 -1.36 16.96 4.23
N LYS A 332 -0.43 17.51 5.00
CA LYS A 332 0.99 17.61 4.62
C LYS A 332 1.60 16.22 4.44
N PHE A 333 1.46 15.33 5.42
CA PHE A 333 1.99 13.97 5.38
C PHE A 333 1.46 13.15 4.18
N ILE A 334 0.15 13.19 3.91
CA ILE A 334 -0.45 12.50 2.76
C ILE A 334 0.09 13.06 1.43
N ARG A 335 0.32 14.38 1.33
CA ARG A 335 0.94 14.99 0.15
C ARG A 335 2.40 14.58 -0.03
N GLU A 336 3.15 14.50 1.07
CA GLU A 336 4.56 14.10 1.08
C GLU A 336 4.72 12.62 0.72
N LYS A 337 3.88 11.73 1.27
CA LYS A 337 3.80 10.31 0.89
C LYS A 337 3.54 10.15 -0.62
N LYS A 338 2.52 10.83 -1.17
CA LYS A 338 2.19 10.76 -2.61
C LYS A 338 3.30 11.31 -3.52
N LEU A 339 4.04 12.33 -3.08
CA LEU A 339 5.21 12.82 -3.82
C LEU A 339 6.37 11.82 -3.79
N ARG A 340 6.61 11.16 -2.65
CA ARG A 340 7.62 10.10 -2.51
C ARG A 340 7.28 8.88 -3.36
N GLU A 341 6.05 8.39 -3.30
CA GLU A 341 5.55 7.26 -4.11
C GLU A 341 5.74 7.52 -5.61
N LYS A 342 5.42 8.74 -6.08
CA LYS A 342 5.64 9.14 -7.46
C LYS A 342 7.13 9.16 -7.83
N ALA A 343 7.98 9.78 -6.99
CA ALA A 343 9.42 9.87 -7.25
C ALA A 343 10.11 8.49 -7.23
N GLU A 344 9.63 7.55 -6.41
CA GLU A 344 10.07 6.16 -6.36
C GLU A 344 9.72 5.42 -7.66
N HIS A 345 8.48 5.60 -8.17
CA HIS A 345 8.04 5.03 -9.44
C HIS A 345 8.79 5.64 -10.65
N GLU A 346 8.99 6.96 -10.66
CA GLU A 346 9.79 7.65 -11.69
C GLU A 346 11.26 7.19 -11.67
N ARG A 347 11.86 6.95 -10.48
CA ARG A 347 13.20 6.38 -10.35
C ARG A 347 13.26 4.94 -10.91
N TYR A 348 12.27 4.10 -10.59
CA TYR A 348 12.22 2.71 -11.04
C TYR A 348 12.14 2.58 -12.57
N GLU A 349 11.30 3.37 -13.23
CA GLU A 349 11.22 3.35 -14.70
C GLU A 349 12.48 3.94 -15.37
N LEU A 350 13.14 4.94 -14.77
CA LEU A 350 14.44 5.44 -15.21
C LEU A 350 15.55 4.38 -15.06
N GLU A 351 15.60 3.68 -13.93
CA GLU A 351 16.59 2.64 -13.62
C GLU A 351 16.48 1.47 -14.62
N LYS A 352 15.26 1.00 -14.87
CA LYS A 352 14.90 0.00 -15.89
C LYS A 352 15.23 0.46 -17.33
N SER A 353 15.02 1.75 -17.65
CA SER A 353 15.43 2.32 -18.94
C SER A 353 16.96 2.41 -19.09
N MET A 354 17.69 2.73 -18.01
CA MET A 354 19.15 2.73 -17.99
C MET A 354 19.72 1.32 -18.14
N GLU A 355 19.16 0.31 -17.48
CA GLU A 355 19.56 -1.09 -17.65
C GLU A 355 19.40 -1.54 -19.11
N HIS A 356 18.28 -1.20 -19.75
CA HIS A 356 18.05 -1.52 -21.16
C HIS A 356 19.12 -0.90 -22.06
N LEU A 357 19.38 0.41 -21.92
CA LEU A 357 20.39 1.13 -22.72
C LEU A 357 21.83 0.62 -22.44
N GLN A 358 22.16 0.23 -21.21
CA GLN A 358 23.45 -0.38 -20.88
C GLN A 358 23.62 -1.75 -21.55
N ASN A 359 22.56 -2.55 -21.63
CA ASN A 359 22.58 -3.83 -22.32
C ASN A 359 22.71 -3.66 -23.85
N GLU A 360 22.00 -2.69 -24.46
CA GLU A 360 22.19 -2.33 -25.87
C GLU A 360 23.62 -1.86 -26.15
N MET A 361 24.16 -0.97 -25.31
CA MET A 361 25.55 -0.49 -25.44
C MET A 361 26.57 -1.62 -25.32
N ARG A 362 26.37 -2.58 -24.40
CA ARG A 362 27.22 -3.78 -24.29
C ARG A 362 27.15 -4.63 -25.55
N MET A 363 25.95 -4.90 -26.06
CA MET A 363 25.75 -5.69 -27.28
C MET A 363 26.39 -5.03 -28.51
N ALA A 364 26.30 -3.70 -28.63
CA ALA A 364 26.97 -2.92 -29.66
C ALA A 364 28.50 -2.96 -29.50
N SER A 365 29.04 -2.83 -28.28
CA SER A 365 30.47 -2.91 -27.99
C SER A 365 31.05 -4.30 -28.30
N ASP A 366 30.34 -5.38 -27.97
CA ASP A 366 30.78 -6.74 -28.30
C ASP A 366 30.65 -7.03 -29.80
N ALA A 367 29.69 -6.41 -30.50
CA ALA A 367 29.60 -6.48 -31.97
C ALA A 367 30.75 -5.72 -32.65
N LEU A 368 31.11 -4.54 -32.15
CA LEU A 368 32.27 -3.78 -32.62
C LEU A 368 33.57 -4.57 -32.42
N ARG A 369 33.81 -5.07 -31.20
CA ARG A 369 34.99 -5.88 -30.87
C ARG A 369 35.11 -7.12 -31.78
N ARG A 370 34.02 -7.87 -32.00
CA ARG A 370 34.01 -9.00 -32.94
C ARG A 370 34.31 -8.58 -34.39
N SER A 371 33.91 -7.37 -34.79
CA SER A 371 34.24 -6.80 -36.11
C SER A 371 35.72 -6.42 -36.22
N GLU A 372 36.31 -5.90 -35.14
CA GLU A 372 37.74 -5.57 -35.05
C GLU A 372 38.62 -6.82 -35.06
N GLU A 373 38.31 -7.82 -34.22
CA GLU A 373 38.93 -9.15 -34.22
C GLU A 373 38.86 -9.80 -35.63
N THR A 374 37.70 -9.69 -36.29
CA THR A 374 37.50 -10.20 -37.66
C THR A 374 38.34 -9.43 -38.69
N LYS A 375 38.44 -8.10 -38.57
CA LYS A 375 39.26 -7.24 -39.43
C LYS A 375 40.76 -7.54 -39.29
N GLU A 376 41.24 -7.78 -38.07
CA GLU A 376 42.63 -8.19 -37.83
C GLU A 376 42.93 -9.57 -38.44
N LEU A 377 42.02 -10.54 -38.29
CA LEU A 377 42.15 -11.84 -38.95
C LEU A 377 42.16 -11.74 -40.49
N TYR A 378 41.38 -10.82 -41.08
CA TYR A 378 41.45 -10.56 -42.52
C TYR A 378 42.77 -9.86 -42.93
N PHE A 379 43.29 -8.94 -42.12
CA PHE A 379 44.57 -8.27 -42.38
C PHE A 379 45.74 -9.25 -42.32
N GLU A 380 45.81 -10.08 -41.26
CA GLU A 380 46.82 -11.12 -41.11
C GLU A 380 46.72 -12.16 -42.24
N LYS A 381 45.51 -12.59 -42.59
CA LYS A 381 45.30 -13.48 -43.75
C LYS A 381 45.74 -12.84 -45.07
N SER A 382 45.55 -11.53 -45.24
CA SER A 382 46.04 -10.79 -46.40
C SER A 382 47.56 -10.75 -46.44
N ARG A 383 48.22 -10.50 -45.30
CA ARG A 383 49.70 -10.56 -45.18
C ARG A 383 50.22 -11.95 -45.54
N VAL A 384 49.68 -13.01 -44.92
CA VAL A 384 50.10 -14.39 -45.22
C VAL A 384 49.85 -14.77 -46.68
N ASN A 385 48.82 -14.24 -47.32
CA ASN A 385 48.56 -14.46 -48.75
C ASN A 385 49.56 -13.69 -49.64
N GLU A 386 49.90 -12.44 -49.28
CA GLU A 386 50.95 -11.68 -49.97
C GLU A 386 52.33 -12.34 -49.79
N GLU A 387 52.65 -12.82 -48.59
CA GLU A 387 53.85 -13.61 -48.30
C GLU A 387 53.90 -14.88 -49.17
N GLN A 388 52.78 -15.60 -49.33
CA GLN A 388 52.68 -16.75 -50.24
C GLN A 388 52.80 -16.36 -51.73
N MET A 389 52.40 -15.14 -52.10
CA MET A 389 52.58 -14.61 -53.46
C MET A 389 54.05 -14.25 -53.72
N GLN A 390 54.72 -13.52 -52.83
CA GLN A 390 56.15 -13.19 -52.95
C GLN A 390 57.03 -14.46 -52.87
N LEU A 391 56.66 -15.43 -52.02
CA LEU A 391 57.20 -16.80 -52.02
C LEU A 391 57.16 -17.39 -53.43
N THR A 392 55.98 -17.48 -54.04
CA THR A 392 55.80 -18.15 -55.32
C THR A 392 56.39 -17.40 -56.50
N GLU A 393 56.37 -16.06 -56.50
CA GLU A 393 57.08 -15.23 -57.48
C GLU A 393 58.60 -15.44 -57.39
N CYS A 394 59.17 -15.43 -56.18
CA CYS A 394 60.61 -15.68 -56.00
C CYS A 394 61.00 -17.10 -56.44
N LYS A 395 60.12 -18.10 -56.26
CA LYS A 395 60.30 -19.43 -56.89
C LYS A 395 60.34 -19.32 -58.41
N ALA A 396 59.35 -18.68 -59.03
CA ALA A 396 59.28 -18.52 -60.48
C ALA A 396 60.50 -17.78 -61.06
N ASN A 397 60.99 -16.74 -60.39
CA ASN A 397 62.20 -16.02 -60.78
C ASN A 397 63.48 -16.86 -60.62
N HIS A 398 63.57 -17.72 -59.59
CA HIS A 398 64.67 -18.68 -59.47
C HIS A 398 64.65 -19.70 -60.61
N PHE A 399 63.50 -20.36 -60.84
CA PHE A 399 63.30 -21.28 -61.96
C PHE A 399 63.67 -20.65 -63.31
N LYS A 400 63.22 -19.41 -63.55
CA LYS A 400 63.54 -18.65 -64.77
C LYS A 400 65.04 -18.41 -64.91
N THR A 401 65.72 -18.02 -63.84
CA THR A 401 67.18 -17.78 -63.84
C THR A 401 67.97 -19.05 -64.18
N GLU A 402 67.56 -20.21 -63.66
CA GLU A 402 68.14 -21.51 -64.03
C GLU A 402 67.80 -21.93 -65.46
N MET A 403 66.59 -21.66 -65.97
CA MET A 403 66.25 -21.86 -67.38
C MET A 403 67.11 -21.01 -68.32
N ASP A 404 67.34 -19.73 -67.98
CA ASP A 404 68.15 -18.84 -68.80
C ASP A 404 69.64 -19.21 -68.74
N ARG A 405 70.17 -19.65 -67.59
CA ARG A 405 71.52 -20.26 -67.48
C ARG A 405 71.68 -21.52 -68.35
N LEU A 406 70.65 -22.35 -68.44
CA LEU A 406 70.66 -23.53 -69.32
C LEU A 406 70.58 -23.13 -70.81
N ARG A 407 69.81 -22.09 -71.16
CA ARG A 407 69.78 -21.51 -72.52
C ARG A 407 71.13 -20.91 -72.92
N GLU A 408 71.81 -20.21 -72.02
CA GLU A 408 73.17 -19.71 -72.28
C GLU A 408 74.17 -20.85 -72.51
N ARG A 409 74.11 -21.91 -71.70
CA ARG A 409 74.92 -23.13 -71.90
C ARG A 409 74.64 -23.77 -73.26
N GLN A 410 73.37 -23.90 -73.65
CA GLN A 410 72.98 -24.44 -74.96
C GLN A 410 73.47 -23.56 -76.11
N MET A 411 73.29 -22.24 -76.03
CA MET A 411 73.81 -21.29 -77.03
C MET A 411 75.34 -21.34 -77.14
N LYS A 412 76.07 -21.59 -76.04
CA LYS A 412 77.53 -21.76 -76.08
C LYS A 412 77.92 -23.04 -76.84
N ILE A 413 77.22 -24.15 -76.60
CA ILE A 413 77.41 -25.42 -77.34
C ILE A 413 77.08 -25.23 -78.83
N GLU A 414 76.04 -24.48 -79.17
CA GLU A 414 75.70 -24.22 -80.58
C GLU A 414 76.71 -23.33 -81.31
N ARG A 415 77.30 -22.32 -80.63
CA ARG A 415 78.42 -21.55 -81.20
C ARG A 415 79.66 -22.42 -81.42
N GLU A 416 80.02 -23.24 -80.44
CA GLU A 416 81.16 -24.17 -80.56
C GLU A 416 80.94 -25.20 -81.68
N LYS A 417 79.71 -25.69 -81.86
CA LYS A 417 79.30 -26.51 -83.00
C LYS A 417 79.41 -25.76 -84.33
N HIS A 418 79.00 -24.49 -84.39
CA HIS A 418 79.07 -23.70 -85.62
C HIS A 418 80.51 -23.36 -86.03
N ASP A 419 81.39 -23.07 -85.06
CA ASP A 419 82.83 -22.89 -85.31
C ASP A 419 83.49 -24.20 -85.80
N LEU A 420 83.03 -25.35 -85.34
CA LEU A 420 83.45 -26.66 -85.87
C LEU A 420 82.94 -26.91 -87.30
N GLU A 421 81.66 -26.61 -87.59
CA GLU A 421 81.09 -26.67 -88.95
C GLU A 421 81.83 -25.76 -89.93
N LYS A 422 82.27 -24.57 -89.49
CA LYS A 422 83.10 -23.68 -90.29
C LYS A 422 84.47 -24.30 -90.57
N LYS A 423 85.16 -24.83 -89.56
CA LYS A 423 86.47 -25.50 -89.73
C LYS A 423 86.40 -26.72 -90.66
N ILE A 424 85.31 -27.47 -90.63
CA ILE A 424 85.05 -28.57 -91.57
C ILE A 424 84.95 -28.01 -93.00
N ARG A 425 84.16 -26.95 -93.21
CA ARG A 425 84.00 -26.31 -94.53
C ARG A 425 85.30 -25.71 -95.08
N ASP A 426 86.11 -25.12 -94.21
CA ASP A 426 87.42 -24.58 -94.58
C ASP A 426 88.40 -25.73 -94.95
N ALA A 427 88.30 -26.90 -94.30
CA ALA A 427 89.05 -28.10 -94.65
C ALA A 427 88.57 -28.74 -95.96
N ASP A 428 87.25 -28.83 -96.19
CA ASP A 428 86.65 -29.32 -97.44
C ASP A 428 87.11 -28.48 -98.65
N PHE A 429 87.21 -27.15 -98.48
CA PHE A 429 87.77 -26.26 -99.49
C PHE A 429 89.25 -26.56 -99.79
N TYR A 430 90.05 -26.86 -98.76
CA TYR A 430 91.46 -27.21 -98.90
C TYR A 430 91.65 -28.57 -99.59
N VAL A 431 90.81 -29.55 -99.26
CA VAL A 431 90.74 -30.85 -99.94
C VAL A 431 90.34 -30.67 -101.42
N HIS A 432 89.37 -29.81 -101.70
CA HIS A 432 88.96 -29.49 -103.07
C HIS A 432 90.09 -28.84 -103.88
N GLN A 433 90.86 -27.92 -103.30
CA GLN A 433 92.07 -27.38 -103.93
C GLN A 433 93.10 -28.47 -104.26
N LEU A 434 93.39 -29.36 -103.31
CA LEU A 434 94.32 -30.49 -103.53
C LEU A 434 93.81 -31.46 -104.61
N THR A 435 92.49 -31.65 -104.71
CA THR A 435 91.89 -32.48 -105.79
C THR A 435 92.11 -31.81 -107.15
N VAL A 436 91.79 -30.52 -107.29
CA VAL A 436 92.00 -29.75 -108.53
C VAL A 436 93.48 -29.67 -108.93
N GLU A 437 94.40 -29.58 -107.98
CA GLU A 437 95.84 -29.62 -108.26
C GLU A 437 96.31 -31.02 -108.66
N ASN A 438 95.75 -32.08 -108.06
CA ASN A 438 96.02 -33.46 -108.45
C ASN A 438 95.48 -33.78 -109.85
N ASP A 439 94.24 -33.38 -110.18
CA ASP A 439 93.64 -33.52 -111.52
C ASP A 439 94.49 -32.79 -112.58
N LYS A 440 95.05 -31.62 -112.21
CA LYS A 440 95.94 -30.83 -113.07
C LYS A 440 97.29 -31.52 -113.28
N ARG A 441 97.87 -32.15 -112.24
CA ARG A 441 99.04 -33.03 -112.39
C ARG A 441 98.72 -34.28 -113.20
N GLU A 442 97.54 -34.86 -113.05
CA GLU A 442 97.12 -36.03 -113.83
C GLU A 442 96.98 -35.65 -115.32
N ALA A 443 96.38 -34.50 -115.62
CA ALA A 443 96.33 -33.93 -116.97
C ALA A 443 97.73 -33.62 -117.55
N GLU A 444 98.67 -33.12 -116.76
CA GLU A 444 100.07 -32.99 -117.19
C GLU A 444 100.73 -34.35 -117.44
N THR A 445 100.53 -35.34 -116.58
CA THR A 445 101.06 -36.70 -116.82
C THR A 445 100.44 -37.35 -118.05
N GLU A 446 99.17 -37.10 -118.36
CA GLU A 446 98.49 -37.61 -119.55
C GLU A 446 98.89 -36.84 -120.83
N LYS A 447 99.20 -35.55 -120.72
CA LYS A 447 99.85 -34.78 -121.80
C LYS A 447 101.26 -35.32 -122.08
N LEU A 448 102.05 -35.54 -121.05
CA LEU A 448 103.36 -36.20 -121.14
C LEU A 448 103.23 -37.65 -121.62
N ARG A 449 102.13 -38.35 -121.33
CA ARG A 449 101.85 -39.70 -121.84
C ARG A 449 101.53 -39.68 -123.34
N LYS A 450 100.81 -38.68 -123.83
CA LYS A 450 100.54 -38.45 -125.27
C LYS A 450 101.81 -38.02 -126.01
N GLU A 451 102.60 -37.12 -125.45
CA GLU A 451 103.92 -36.76 -125.97
C GLU A 451 104.89 -37.95 -125.95
N LEU A 452 104.86 -38.79 -124.90
CA LEU A 452 105.57 -40.07 -124.82
C LEU A 452 105.02 -41.11 -125.82
N ILE A 453 103.74 -41.07 -126.21
CA ILE A 453 103.17 -41.92 -127.26
C ILE A 453 103.60 -41.45 -128.65
N CYS A 454 103.62 -40.14 -128.91
CA CYS A 454 104.20 -39.59 -130.14
C CYS A 454 105.71 -39.88 -130.22
N ALA A 455 106.44 -39.66 -129.13
CA ALA A 455 107.83 -40.05 -129.00
C ALA A 455 108.02 -41.57 -129.12
N LYS A 456 107.07 -42.40 -128.64
CA LYS A 456 107.08 -43.87 -128.85
C LYS A 456 106.63 -44.33 -130.22
N MET A 457 105.96 -43.49 -131.00
CA MET A 457 105.70 -43.75 -132.42
C MET A 457 106.92 -43.37 -133.26
N ALA A 458 107.58 -42.26 -132.97
CA ALA A 458 108.90 -41.94 -133.53
C ALA A 458 109.97 -42.97 -133.09
N GLU A 459 109.95 -43.42 -131.84
CA GLU A 459 110.78 -44.52 -131.32
C GLU A 459 110.40 -45.82 -132.02
N ARG A 460 109.13 -46.12 -132.30
CA ARG A 460 108.73 -47.32 -133.07
C ARG A 460 109.07 -47.24 -134.55
N GLU A 461 109.12 -46.06 -135.14
CA GLU A 461 109.63 -45.90 -136.51
C GLU A 461 111.17 -46.02 -136.52
N ALA A 462 111.84 -45.49 -135.48
CA ALA A 462 113.27 -45.67 -135.25
C ALA A 462 113.65 -47.09 -134.79
N THR A 463 112.76 -47.86 -134.14
CA THR A 463 113.01 -49.23 -133.66
C THR A 463 112.34 -50.30 -134.51
N ALA A 464 111.50 -49.95 -135.48
CA ALA A 464 111.35 -50.73 -136.70
C ALA A 464 112.67 -50.69 -137.53
N ARG A 465 113.46 -49.62 -137.39
CA ARG A 465 114.82 -49.52 -137.96
C ARG A 465 115.91 -50.13 -137.05
N LEU A 466 115.83 -49.99 -135.73
CA LEU A 466 116.87 -50.46 -134.77
C LEU A 466 116.59 -51.82 -134.11
N LEU A 467 115.32 -52.18 -133.92
CA LEU A 467 114.85 -53.42 -133.29
C LEU A 467 114.00 -54.27 -134.24
N ASN A 468 114.36 -54.22 -135.53
CA ASN A 468 114.44 -55.44 -136.35
C ASN A 468 115.55 -56.37 -135.79
N PHE A 469 115.45 -56.67 -134.49
CA PHE A 469 116.53 -57.16 -133.63
C PHE A 469 116.00 -57.83 -132.33
N LEU A 470 115.41 -57.11 -131.34
CA LEU A 470 115.16 -57.65 -129.97
C LEU A 470 113.84 -57.18 -129.26
N ASN A 471 113.26 -58.07 -128.43
CA ASN A 471 111.83 -58.21 -128.05
C ASN A 471 111.34 -57.66 -126.65
N SER A 472 110.02 -57.34 -126.51
CA SER A 472 109.01 -57.64 -125.41
C SER A 472 108.93 -57.03 -123.95
N GLY A 473 107.70 -56.67 -123.40
CA GLY A 473 107.36 -56.30 -121.94
C GLY A 473 105.87 -55.90 -121.52
N ARG A 474 105.48 -55.74 -120.19
CA ARG A 474 104.10 -55.44 -119.52
C ARG A 474 104.16 -55.14 -117.94
N LYS A 475 103.14 -54.86 -117.03
CA LYS A 475 101.79 -54.13 -116.91
C LYS A 475 101.08 -54.22 -115.45
N SER A 476 100.13 -53.31 -115.04
CA SER A 476 99.11 -53.31 -113.87
C SER A 476 99.51 -52.76 -112.43
N SER A 477 98.71 -52.50 -111.33
CA SER A 477 97.26 -52.47 -110.79
C SER A 477 97.24 -51.92 -109.27
N THR A 478 96.26 -51.74 -108.30
CA THR A 478 94.76 -51.54 -107.94
C THR A 478 94.57 -51.59 -106.35
N ASP A 479 93.58 -51.21 -105.45
CA ASP A 479 92.31 -50.40 -105.15
C ASP A 479 92.09 -50.36 -103.55
N SER A 480 91.12 -49.87 -102.67
CA SER A 480 89.74 -49.25 -102.46
C SER A 480 89.64 -48.53 -101.01
N LEU A 481 88.61 -48.22 -100.13
CA LEU A 481 87.13 -48.43 -99.80
C LEU A 481 86.47 -47.36 -98.76
N LEU A 482 85.41 -47.61 -97.89
CA LEU A 482 84.44 -46.57 -97.27
C LEU A 482 83.79 -46.72 -95.76
N THR A 483 83.44 -45.64 -94.89
CA THR A 483 82.73 -45.61 -93.45
C THR A 483 82.21 -44.22 -92.69
N THR A 484 81.43 -44.14 -91.51
CA THR A 484 80.88 -42.93 -90.61
C THR A 484 80.46 -43.22 -89.04
N SER A 485 79.82 -42.52 -87.97
CA SER A 485 79.21 -41.20 -87.34
C SER A 485 78.91 -41.26 -85.71
N SER A 486 78.24 -40.50 -84.71
CA SER A 486 77.32 -39.29 -84.29
C SER A 486 77.24 -38.79 -82.69
N VAL A 487 76.25 -37.96 -82.07
CA VAL A 487 76.27 -37.14 -80.69
C VAL A 487 74.92 -36.73 -79.81
N SER A 488 74.88 -36.25 -78.46
CA SER A 488 73.67 -35.70 -77.56
C SER A 488 73.82 -34.89 -76.11
N HIS A 489 72.77 -34.31 -75.34
CA HIS A 489 72.71 -33.47 -73.98
C HIS A 489 71.28 -33.12 -73.24
N VAL A 490 70.85 -32.36 -72.09
CA VAL A 490 71.13 -31.89 -70.60
C VAL A 490 69.99 -30.98 -69.78
N ALA A 491 69.90 -30.72 -68.38
CA ALA A 491 68.84 -29.93 -67.49
C ALA A 491 69.21 -29.47 -65.93
N ASN A 492 68.51 -28.90 -64.81
CA ASN A 492 67.34 -27.99 -64.27
C ASN A 492 67.11 -27.81 -62.62
N THR A 493 66.67 -26.68 -61.86
CA THR A 493 66.22 -26.55 -60.32
C THR A 493 65.75 -25.15 -59.52
N ALA A 494 65.13 -25.13 -58.24
CA ALA A 494 65.11 -24.19 -56.96
C ALA A 494 63.99 -23.15 -56.29
N SER A 495 64.17 -22.41 -55.09
CA SER A 495 63.12 -21.64 -54.16
C SER A 495 63.52 -20.61 -52.93
N SER A 496 62.61 -19.88 -52.11
CA SER A 496 62.82 -18.86 -50.92
C SER A 496 61.63 -18.41 -49.86
N MET A 497 61.72 -17.55 -48.73
CA MET A 497 60.60 -16.97 -47.75
C MET A 497 60.84 -15.83 -46.56
N ALA A 498 59.88 -15.42 -45.60
CA ALA A 498 59.79 -14.20 -44.61
C ALA A 498 58.91 -14.19 -43.20
N ALA A 499 58.68 -13.06 -42.37
CA ALA A 499 57.91 -12.85 -41.00
C ALA A 499 57.81 -11.34 -40.34
N ILE A 500 57.28 -10.76 -39.14
CA ILE A 500 56.27 -10.79 -37.92
C ILE A 500 56.50 -9.57 -36.83
N SER A 501 55.85 -9.03 -35.68
CA SER A 501 54.51 -8.65 -34.94
C SER A 501 54.61 -7.73 -33.56
N THR A 502 53.55 -7.22 -32.77
CA THR A 502 53.59 -6.12 -31.59
C THR A 502 52.81 -6.05 -30.12
N PRO A 503 51.87 -5.10 -29.61
CA PRO A 503 51.72 -4.42 -28.18
C PRO A 503 50.28 -4.38 -27.36
N SER A 504 49.73 -3.67 -26.26
CA SER A 504 49.89 -2.76 -24.97
C SER A 504 48.46 -2.39 -24.22
N LEU A 505 48.00 -1.67 -23.09
CA LEU A 505 48.20 -1.02 -21.66
C LEU A 505 46.81 -0.33 -21.05
N THR A 506 46.34 0.32 -19.89
CA THR A 506 46.45 0.73 -18.35
C THR A 506 45.23 1.70 -17.82
N THR A 507 44.74 2.28 -16.62
CA THR A 507 44.66 2.35 -15.04
C THR A 507 43.74 3.60 -14.47
N SER A 508 43.26 4.10 -13.23
CA SER A 508 42.83 3.88 -11.72
C SER A 508 42.46 5.25 -10.90
N SER A 509 41.85 5.61 -9.66
CA SER A 509 40.84 5.24 -8.53
C SER A 509 40.61 6.24 -7.23
N SER A 510 39.53 6.19 -6.31
CA SER A 510 39.25 6.67 -4.80
C SER A 510 38.59 8.08 -4.29
N THR A 511 38.05 8.54 -3.05
CA THR A 511 37.29 8.14 -1.72
C THR A 511 36.97 9.21 -0.49
N ASN A 512 35.77 9.25 0.24
CA ASN A 512 35.33 9.37 1.76
C ASN A 512 34.87 10.56 2.81
N ASP A 513 33.73 10.35 3.60
CA ASP A 513 33.22 10.44 5.09
C ASP A 513 32.68 11.58 6.12
N MET A 514 31.53 11.27 6.84
CA MET A 514 30.95 11.38 8.28
C MET A 514 30.35 12.59 9.18
N GLU A 515 29.02 12.51 9.54
CA GLU A 515 28.20 12.42 10.87
C GLU A 515 27.93 13.49 12.05
N ILE A 516 26.69 13.46 12.68
CA ILE A 516 26.20 13.68 14.12
C ILE A 516 25.13 14.80 14.59
N ALA A 517 23.95 14.34 15.12
CA ALA A 517 22.93 14.71 16.19
C ALA A 517 22.47 16.12 16.77
N GLY A 518 21.21 16.19 17.32
CA GLY A 518 20.67 17.21 18.30
C GLY A 518 19.09 17.35 18.47
N GLY A 519 18.52 17.76 19.63
CA GLY A 519 17.03 17.93 19.87
C GLY A 519 16.54 18.56 21.24
N ALA A 520 15.22 18.80 21.49
CA ALA A 520 14.62 19.41 22.73
C ALA A 520 13.06 19.26 22.95
N GLU A 521 12.50 19.62 24.14
CA GLU A 521 11.08 19.49 24.61
C GLU A 521 10.46 20.78 25.27
N LEU A 522 9.14 20.82 25.57
CA LEU A 522 8.53 21.60 26.71
C LEU A 522 7.07 21.17 27.12
N THR A 523 6.47 21.83 28.12
CA THR A 523 5.47 21.26 29.09
C THR A 523 4.12 22.04 29.22
N THR A 524 3.23 21.59 30.15
CA THR A 524 1.80 21.95 30.32
C THR A 524 1.47 22.86 31.52
N HIS A 525 0.23 23.37 31.61
CA HIS A 525 -0.37 23.96 32.83
C HIS A 525 -1.91 23.80 32.88
N TYR A 526 -2.48 23.77 34.09
CA TYR A 526 -3.93 23.67 34.38
C TYR A 526 -4.30 24.58 35.57
N LEU A 527 -5.56 25.04 35.61
CA LEU A 527 -6.22 25.63 36.79
C LEU A 527 -7.68 25.19 36.87
N ALA A 528 -8.20 25.01 38.08
CA ALA A 528 -9.60 24.73 38.36
C ALA A 528 -10.00 25.31 39.73
N GLN A 529 -11.21 25.81 39.85
CA GLN A 529 -11.86 26.15 41.11
C GLN A 529 -13.34 25.71 41.03
N GLY A 530 -13.76 24.89 41.99
CA GLY A 530 -15.17 24.66 42.28
C GLY A 530 -15.51 25.29 43.62
N ASP A 531 -16.77 25.63 43.83
CA ASP A 531 -17.29 26.05 45.14
C ASP A 531 -18.63 25.38 45.41
N ASN A 532 -18.91 25.07 46.67
CA ASN A 532 -19.81 23.98 47.05
C ASN A 532 -20.60 24.32 48.34
N SER A 533 -21.92 24.43 48.24
CA SER A 533 -22.80 24.64 49.39
C SER A 533 -24.13 23.90 49.20
N SER A 534 -24.67 23.31 50.28
CA SER A 534 -25.72 22.30 50.20
C SER A 534 -26.85 22.50 51.21
N GLY A 535 -28.09 22.19 50.81
CA GLY A 535 -29.06 21.59 51.73
C GLY A 535 -30.53 22.04 51.64
N ILE A 536 -31.39 21.05 51.93
CA ILE A 536 -32.81 21.12 52.38
C ILE A 536 -33.87 21.18 51.25
N SER A 537 -34.93 20.38 51.46
CA SER A 537 -36.11 20.14 50.60
C SER A 537 -35.80 19.70 49.16
N ASP A 538 -36.11 18.45 48.81
CA ASP A 538 -35.87 17.87 47.47
C ASP A 538 -36.95 18.26 46.44
N ASP A 539 -37.60 19.41 46.61
CA ASP A 539 -38.41 20.06 45.57
C ASP A 539 -37.51 20.49 44.40
N PHE A 540 -38.12 20.85 43.27
CA PHE A 540 -37.40 21.30 42.08
C PHE A 540 -38.19 22.40 41.38
N GLU A 541 -38.08 23.61 41.92
CA GLU A 541 -38.36 24.81 41.15
C GLU A 541 -37.13 25.14 40.29
N PRO A 542 -37.25 25.18 38.96
CA PRO A 542 -36.18 25.64 38.09
C PRO A 542 -35.72 27.04 38.46
N LYS A 543 -34.41 27.27 38.45
CA LYS A 543 -33.83 28.63 38.58
C LYS A 543 -34.37 29.53 37.47
N GLU A 544 -34.65 30.78 37.83
CA GLU A 544 -35.50 31.72 37.09
C GLU A 544 -35.30 31.75 35.55
N PHE A 545 -36.42 31.91 34.85
CA PHE A 545 -36.47 32.10 33.39
C PHE A 545 -35.81 33.45 33.03
N ILE A 546 -34.57 33.39 32.53
CA ILE A 546 -33.83 34.53 31.96
C ILE A 546 -34.20 34.76 30.48
N LEU A 547 -34.82 33.75 29.84
CA LEU A 547 -35.34 33.81 28.48
C LEU A 547 -36.87 33.70 28.53
N THR A 548 -37.56 34.36 27.61
CA THR A 548 -39.01 34.15 27.40
C THR A 548 -39.29 32.81 26.73
N ASP A 549 -40.51 32.30 26.89
CA ASP A 549 -40.96 31.05 26.24
C ASP A 549 -40.73 31.08 24.71
N ASN A 550 -40.97 32.24 24.09
CA ASN A 550 -40.76 32.48 22.66
C ASN A 550 -39.29 32.37 22.24
N GLU A 551 -38.35 32.91 23.04
CA GLU A 551 -36.91 32.81 22.75
C GLU A 551 -36.41 31.38 22.93
N MET A 552 -36.90 30.67 23.96
CA MET A 552 -36.56 29.26 24.19
C MET A 552 -37.10 28.35 23.07
N GLU A 553 -38.30 28.63 22.56
CA GLU A 553 -38.87 27.95 21.40
C GLU A 553 -38.10 28.29 20.10
N GLN A 554 -37.67 29.54 19.90
CA GLN A 554 -36.86 29.93 18.73
C GLN A 554 -35.50 29.21 18.73
N ILE A 555 -34.75 29.25 19.84
CA ILE A 555 -33.46 28.55 19.97
C ILE A 555 -33.64 27.05 19.74
N THR A 556 -34.67 26.43 20.32
CA THR A 556 -34.96 25.00 20.13
C THR A 556 -35.27 24.67 18.66
N ASN A 557 -36.09 25.48 17.99
CA ASN A 557 -36.40 25.30 16.57
C ASN A 557 -35.20 25.57 15.64
N GLU A 558 -34.26 26.43 16.04
CA GLU A 558 -33.01 26.65 15.31
C GLU A 558 -32.06 25.46 15.46
N MET A 559 -31.83 24.98 16.70
CA MET A 559 -31.04 23.78 16.96
C MET A 559 -31.60 22.56 16.22
N GLU A 560 -32.91 22.31 16.30
CA GLU A 560 -33.56 21.20 15.59
C GLU A 560 -33.44 21.34 14.06
N ARG A 561 -33.48 22.56 13.51
CA ARG A 561 -33.28 22.79 12.07
C ARG A 561 -31.82 22.53 11.65
N ASN A 562 -30.86 23.11 12.36
CA ASN A 562 -29.44 23.02 12.04
C ASN A 562 -28.97 21.56 12.12
N HIS A 563 -29.39 20.84 13.15
CA HIS A 563 -29.18 19.39 13.29
C HIS A 563 -29.80 18.60 12.13
N LEU A 564 -31.07 18.84 11.77
CA LEU A 564 -31.74 18.16 10.65
C LEU A 564 -31.10 18.45 9.28
N GLU A 565 -30.45 19.60 9.11
CA GLU A 565 -29.75 19.97 7.87
C GLU A 565 -28.35 19.36 7.79
N TYR A 566 -27.55 19.46 8.85
CA TYR A 566 -26.25 18.79 8.98
C TYR A 566 -26.41 17.27 8.77
N MET A 567 -27.36 16.66 9.49
CA MET A 567 -27.66 15.24 9.36
C MET A 567 -28.13 14.90 7.94
N ARG A 568 -29.04 15.66 7.31
CA ARG A 568 -29.49 15.39 5.92
C ARG A 568 -28.31 15.29 4.94
N ASN A 569 -27.31 16.15 5.07
CA ASN A 569 -26.19 16.18 4.13
C ASN A 569 -25.19 15.03 4.37
N SER A 570 -24.84 14.76 5.64
CA SER A 570 -23.89 13.66 5.97
C SER A 570 -24.51 12.26 5.84
N LYS A 571 -25.79 12.11 6.21
CA LYS A 571 -26.47 10.82 6.35
C LYS A 571 -26.82 10.14 5.03
N LYS A 572 -26.74 10.82 3.87
CA LYS A 572 -27.04 10.22 2.57
C LYS A 572 -26.07 9.08 2.21
N GLN A 573 -24.78 9.20 2.56
CA GLN A 573 -23.81 8.12 2.38
C GLN A 573 -24.17 6.93 3.28
N VAL A 574 -24.33 7.17 4.59
CA VAL A 574 -24.72 6.15 5.57
C VAL A 574 -26.03 5.44 5.18
N GLN A 575 -27.04 6.16 4.69
CA GLN A 575 -28.29 5.56 4.20
C GLN A 575 -28.09 4.62 3.01
N ASN A 576 -27.18 4.95 2.08
CA ASN A 576 -26.82 4.04 1.00
C ASN A 576 -26.10 2.80 1.55
N GLN A 577 -25.12 2.95 2.45
CA GLN A 577 -24.38 1.84 3.06
C GLN A 577 -25.32 0.88 3.80
N LEU A 578 -26.24 1.41 4.62
CA LEU A 578 -27.26 0.63 5.33
C LEU A 578 -28.22 -0.09 4.37
N GLN A 579 -28.62 0.56 3.27
CA GLN A 579 -29.51 -0.07 2.27
C GLN A 579 -28.81 -1.19 1.50
N THR A 580 -27.51 -1.02 1.18
CA THR A 580 -26.68 -2.08 0.59
C THR A 580 -26.57 -3.26 1.56
N LEU A 581 -26.13 -3.03 2.80
CA LEU A 581 -26.04 -4.05 3.84
C LEU A 581 -27.34 -4.84 4.05
N ARG A 582 -28.47 -4.13 4.13
CA ARG A 582 -29.80 -4.74 4.28
C ARG A 582 -30.14 -5.66 3.11
N SER A 583 -29.76 -5.27 1.89
CA SER A 583 -29.94 -6.09 0.68
C SER A 583 -29.00 -7.30 0.62
N GLU A 584 -27.79 -7.19 1.17
CA GLU A 584 -26.79 -8.28 1.22
C GLU A 584 -27.12 -9.36 2.26
N ILE A 585 -27.70 -9.00 3.42
CA ILE A 585 -28.02 -9.94 4.50
C ILE A 585 -29.42 -10.56 4.36
N ALA A 586 -30.36 -9.86 3.72
CA ALA A 586 -31.75 -10.32 3.56
C ALA A 586 -31.92 -11.78 3.01
N PRO A 587 -31.12 -12.28 2.05
CA PRO A 587 -31.23 -13.66 1.56
C PRO A 587 -31.00 -14.74 2.61
N HIS A 588 -30.35 -14.41 3.74
CA HIS A 588 -30.04 -15.34 4.83
C HIS A 588 -31.00 -15.21 6.02
N LYS A 589 -32.01 -14.32 5.98
CA LYS A 589 -32.86 -14.01 7.14
C LYS A 589 -33.81 -15.16 7.48
N ILE A 590 -33.91 -15.50 8.75
CA ILE A 590 -34.81 -16.49 9.32
C ILE A 590 -36.02 -15.75 9.91
N GLU A 591 -37.16 -15.76 9.20
CA GLU A 591 -38.36 -15.03 9.64
C GLU A 591 -38.89 -15.47 11.01
N GLU A 592 -38.74 -16.75 11.37
CA GLU A 592 -39.20 -17.31 12.64
C GLU A 592 -38.40 -16.83 13.87
N ASN A 593 -37.18 -16.34 13.67
CA ASN A 593 -36.28 -15.92 14.77
C ASN A 593 -36.37 -14.41 15.08
N GLN A 594 -37.26 -13.66 14.43
CA GLN A 594 -37.41 -12.21 14.64
C GLN A 594 -37.99 -11.89 16.02
N SER A 595 -37.42 -10.91 16.71
CA SER A 595 -38.02 -10.40 17.94
C SER A 595 -39.16 -9.42 17.64
N ASN A 596 -39.98 -9.16 18.66
CA ASN A 596 -41.01 -8.11 18.59
C ASN A 596 -40.44 -6.72 18.24
N LEU A 597 -39.17 -6.43 18.59
CA LEU A 597 -38.53 -5.15 18.25
C LEU A 597 -38.14 -5.08 16.76
N ASP A 598 -37.75 -6.19 16.15
CA ASP A 598 -37.47 -6.26 14.71
C ASP A 598 -38.74 -6.02 13.89
N ILE A 599 -39.86 -6.65 14.29
CA ILE A 599 -41.17 -6.49 13.66
C ILE A 599 -41.66 -5.03 13.77
N LEU A 600 -41.50 -4.40 14.93
CA LEU A 600 -41.85 -2.99 15.15
C LEU A 600 -40.97 -2.05 14.32
N SER A 601 -39.66 -2.27 14.29
CA SER A 601 -38.72 -1.42 13.54
C SER A 601 -38.91 -1.55 12.02
N GLU A 602 -39.16 -2.77 11.53
CA GLU A 602 -39.52 -3.03 10.13
C GLU A 602 -40.84 -2.32 9.75
N ALA A 603 -41.82 -2.25 10.66
CA ALA A 603 -43.06 -1.50 10.45
C ALA A 603 -42.82 0.03 10.39
N GLN A 604 -41.96 0.58 11.25
CA GLN A 604 -41.56 2.00 11.19
C GLN A 604 -40.89 2.35 9.85
N ILE A 605 -39.95 1.50 9.39
CA ILE A 605 -39.28 1.68 8.08
C ILE A 605 -40.29 1.66 6.93
N LYS A 606 -41.24 0.71 6.95
CA LYS A 606 -42.33 0.63 5.95
C LYS A 606 -43.26 1.84 5.95
N ALA A 607 -43.44 2.50 7.11
CA ALA A 607 -44.17 3.77 7.22
C ALA A 607 -43.34 5.00 6.81
N GLY A 608 -42.03 4.85 6.56
CA GLY A 608 -41.10 5.96 6.31
C GLY A 608 -40.76 6.78 7.55
N GLU A 609 -41.06 6.26 8.75
CA GLU A 609 -40.86 6.95 10.02
C GLU A 609 -39.48 6.66 10.63
N ASN A 610 -38.98 7.59 11.43
CA ASN A 610 -37.75 7.49 12.21
C ASN A 610 -37.86 8.36 13.48
N LYS A 611 -37.03 8.10 14.49
CA LYS A 611 -36.87 8.87 15.74
C LYS A 611 -37.29 10.35 15.64
N TYR A 612 -36.68 11.12 14.74
CA TYR A 612 -36.92 12.56 14.61
C TYR A 612 -38.26 12.90 13.96
N SER A 613 -38.70 12.19 12.91
CA SER A 613 -40.01 12.42 12.30
C SER A 613 -41.14 12.04 13.25
N THR A 614 -40.98 10.94 13.99
CA THR A 614 -41.93 10.47 14.99
C THR A 614 -42.04 11.46 16.14
N LEU A 615 -40.93 11.89 16.73
CA LEU A 615 -40.96 12.93 17.78
C LEU A 615 -41.58 14.24 17.28
N LYS A 616 -41.26 14.68 16.05
CA LYS A 616 -41.86 15.90 15.46
C LYS A 616 -43.37 15.78 15.24
N LYS A 617 -43.85 14.61 14.81
CA LYS A 617 -45.27 14.28 14.67
C LYS A 617 -45.98 14.29 16.03
N LEU A 618 -45.37 13.74 17.07
CA LEU A 618 -45.92 13.72 18.43
C LEU A 618 -45.93 15.10 19.10
N LYS A 619 -44.96 15.97 18.83
CA LYS A 619 -44.98 17.38 19.27
C LYS A 619 -46.18 18.16 18.71
N SER A 620 -46.72 17.77 17.54
CA SER A 620 -47.80 18.51 16.89
C SER A 620 -49.15 18.33 17.61
N GLY A 621 -49.43 19.26 18.54
CA GLY A 621 -50.68 19.33 19.28
C GLY A 621 -50.49 20.00 20.63
N SER A 622 -51.53 20.69 21.12
CA SER A 622 -51.49 21.37 22.42
C SER A 622 -51.12 20.38 23.54
N THR A 623 -50.34 20.83 24.53
CA THR A 623 -49.95 20.01 25.69
C THR A 623 -51.18 19.48 26.42
N LYS A 624 -52.30 20.22 26.43
CA LYS A 624 -53.60 19.77 26.95
C LYS A 624 -54.14 18.53 26.23
N ALA A 625 -54.09 18.49 24.90
CA ALA A 625 -54.52 17.33 24.13
C ALA A 625 -53.62 16.12 24.40
N ARG A 626 -52.30 16.32 24.53
CA ARG A 626 -51.34 15.26 24.86
C ARG A 626 -51.50 14.70 26.28
N VAL A 627 -51.87 15.53 27.26
CA VAL A 627 -52.24 15.05 28.61
C VAL A 627 -53.56 14.29 28.58
N ALA A 628 -54.59 14.79 27.88
CA ALA A 628 -55.87 14.09 27.76
C ALA A 628 -55.68 12.69 27.13
N PHE A 629 -54.98 12.63 25.98
CA PHE A 629 -54.67 11.38 25.29
C PHE A 629 -53.95 10.35 26.19
N PHE A 630 -53.00 10.77 27.04
CA PHE A 630 -52.32 9.87 27.99
C PHE A 630 -53.28 9.24 29.03
N GLU A 631 -54.31 9.97 29.45
CA GLU A 631 -55.34 9.49 30.38
C GLU A 631 -56.46 8.71 29.66
N GLU A 632 -56.42 8.63 28.32
CA GLU A 632 -57.32 7.82 27.47
C GLU A 632 -56.67 6.49 27.01
N LEU A 633 -55.36 6.31 27.23
CA LEU A 633 -54.65 5.03 27.09
C LEU A 633 -55.10 3.99 28.13
#